data_AF-A0A0F8XKA1-F1
#
_entry.id   AF-A0A0F8XKA1-F1
#
_cell.length_a   1.000
_cell.length_b   1.000
_cell.length_c   1.000
_cell.angle_alpha   90.00
_cell.angle_beta   90.00
_cell.angle_gamma   90.00
#
_symmetry.space_group_name_H-M   'P 1'
#
loop_
_entity.id
_entity.type
_entity.pdbx_description
1 polymer ?
#
loop_
_entity_poly.entity_id
_entity_poly.type
_entity_poly.pdbx_seq_one_letter_code
_entity_poly.pdbx_strand_id
1 'polypeptide(L)'
;MKPLKINTQKLSLLGSVSLGTGVMIGAGIFVLMGQIAELVGDLFPIAFIAGAVVVGFSSYSYVKFSNAYPSSGGVAKFLTKAYLPGALA
;
A
#
# COMPACT_ATOMS: atom_id res chain seq x y z
N MET A 1 -39.48 -2.70 0.32
CA MET A 1 -38.07 -2.28 0.25
C MET A 1 -37.44 -2.86 -1.01
N LYS A 2 -36.95 -2.03 -1.94
CA LYS A 2 -36.23 -2.52 -3.14
C LYS A 2 -34.84 -3.02 -2.71
N PRO A 3 -34.38 -4.20 -3.14
CA PRO A 3 -33.04 -4.66 -2.81
C PRO A 3 -32.01 -3.72 -3.45
N LEU A 4 -31.09 -3.21 -2.63
CA LEU A 4 -29.95 -2.41 -3.10
C LEU A 4 -29.07 -3.28 -3.98
N LYS A 5 -29.04 -2.97 -5.27
CA LYS A 5 -28.17 -3.62 -6.25
C LYS A 5 -26.74 -3.13 -6.01
N ILE A 6 -25.97 -3.85 -5.18
CA ILE A 6 -24.55 -3.54 -4.96
C ILE A 6 -23.81 -3.84 -6.28
N ASN A 7 -23.48 -2.79 -7.03
CA ASN A 7 -22.70 -2.90 -8.24
C ASN A 7 -21.21 -3.00 -7.87
N THR A 8 -20.67 -4.22 -7.87
CA THR A 8 -19.24 -4.46 -7.63
C THR A 8 -18.43 -4.18 -8.90
N GLN A 9 -18.26 -2.89 -9.22
CA GLN A 9 -17.32 -2.48 -10.27
C GLN A 9 -15.90 -2.85 -9.81
N LYS A 10 -15.26 -3.78 -10.51
CA LYS A 10 -13.87 -4.17 -10.26
C LYS A 10 -12.94 -3.19 -10.97
N LEU A 11 -11.86 -2.80 -10.29
CA LEU A 11 -10.83 -1.98 -10.90
C LEU A 11 -10.04 -2.81 -11.93
N SER A 12 -9.68 -2.18 -13.05
CA SER A 12 -8.71 -2.76 -13.98
C SER A 12 -7.32 -2.79 -13.34
N LEU A 13 -6.41 -3.61 -13.89
CA LEU A 13 -5.02 -3.67 -13.40
C LEU A 13 -4.35 -2.29 -13.49
N LEU A 14 -4.52 -1.61 -14.62
CA LEU A 14 -4.02 -0.24 -14.80
C LEU A 14 -4.67 0.74 -13.83
N GLY A 15 -5.98 0.62 -13.59
CA GLY A 15 -6.67 1.43 -12.59
C GLY A 15 -6.11 1.23 -11.19
N SER A 16 -5.75 -0.01 -10.84
CA SER A 16 -5.18 -0.35 -9.53
C SER A 16 -3.76 0.18 -9.36
N VAL A 17 -2.94 0.07 -10.41
CA VAL A 17 -1.58 0.64 -10.42
C VAL A 17 -1.64 2.16 -10.31
N SER A 18 -2.49 2.81 -11.12
CA SER A 18 -2.67 4.26 -11.09
C SER A 18 -3.14 4.76 -9.71
N LEU A 19 -4.12 4.07 -9.11
CA LEU A 19 -4.60 4.38 -7.77
C LEU A 19 -3.46 4.31 -6.74
N GLY A 20 -2.71 3.21 -6.71
CA GLY A 20 -1.62 3.01 -5.75
C GLY A 20 -0.49 4.02 -5.92
N THR A 21 -0.01 4.21 -7.14
CA THR A 21 1.08 5.15 -7.44
C THR A 21 0.67 6.59 -7.19
N GLY A 22 -0.56 6.98 -7.56
CA GLY A 22 -1.07 8.33 -7.32
C GLY A 22 -1.09 8.70 -5.84
N VAL A 23 -1.52 7.78 -4.97
CA VAL A 23 -1.50 7.98 -3.51
C VAL A 23 -0.08 8.12 -2.98
N MET A 24 0.87 7.27 -3.43
CA MET A 24 2.26 7.35 -2.96
C MET A 24 2.97 8.62 -3.39
N ILE A 25 2.77 9.09 -4.64
CA ILE A 25 3.35 10.35 -5.10
C ILE A 25 2.71 11.54 -4.37
N GLY A 26 1.39 11.55 -4.22
CA GLY A 26 0.67 12.61 -3.54
C GLY A 26 1.10 12.76 -2.08
N ALA A 27 0.98 11.69 -1.29
CA ALA A 27 1.28 11.73 0.14
C ALA A 27 2.77 11.75 0.46
N GLY A 28 3.60 11.07 -0.33
CA GLY A 28 5.04 10.97 -0.08
C GLY A 28 5.82 12.13 -0.69
N ILE A 29 5.74 12.26 -2.02
CA ILE A 29 6.63 13.16 -2.78
C ILE A 29 6.19 14.62 -2.65
N PHE A 30 4.90 14.93 -2.68
CA PHE A 30 4.49 16.34 -2.62
C PHE A 30 4.40 16.90 -1.20
N VAL A 31 4.16 16.05 -0.20
CA VAL A 31 4.00 16.53 1.19
C VAL A 31 5.32 16.47 1.98
N LEU A 32 6.09 15.38 1.86
CA LEU A 32 7.20 15.11 2.80
C LEU A 32 8.59 15.26 2.17
N MET A 33 8.69 15.28 0.84
CA MET A 33 9.97 15.26 0.12
C MET A 33 10.90 16.40 0.48
N GLY A 34 10.39 17.63 0.57
CA GLY A 34 11.23 18.81 0.85
C GLY A 34 11.97 18.71 2.19
N GLN A 35 11.26 18.29 3.24
CA GLN A 35 11.85 18.11 4.57
C GLN A 35 12.88 16.97 4.59
N ILE A 36 12.59 15.87 3.87
CA ILE A 36 13.54 14.75 3.78
C ILE A 36 14.77 15.14 2.96
N ALA A 37 14.61 15.90 1.88
CA ALA A 37 15.72 16.40 1.08
C ALA A 37 16.62 17.36 1.88
N GLU A 38 16.05 18.21 2.74
CA GLU A 38 16.82 19.08 3.64
C GLU A 38 17.61 18.27 4.68
N LEU A 39 17.01 17.21 5.24
CA LEU A 39 17.65 16.32 6.22
C LEU A 39 18.77 15.46 5.62
N VAL A 40 18.58 14.96 4.40
CA VAL A 40 19.48 13.99 3.77
C VAL A 40 20.51 14.68 2.85
N GLY A 41 20.22 15.88 2.35
CA GLY A 41 21.06 16.64 1.42
C GLY A 41 21.31 15.88 0.12
N ASP A 42 22.54 15.96 -0.39
CA ASP A 42 22.94 15.39 -1.69
C ASP A 42 22.82 13.85 -1.75
N LEU A 43 22.75 13.18 -0.60
CA LEU A 43 22.56 11.73 -0.52
C LEU A 43 21.11 11.30 -0.76
N PHE A 44 20.19 12.25 -0.92
CA PHE A 44 18.76 11.99 -1.06
C PHE A 44 18.44 10.91 -2.11
N PRO A 45 18.98 10.94 -3.35
CA PRO A 45 18.67 9.92 -4.35
C PRO A 45 19.10 8.51 -3.93
N ILE A 46 20.24 8.39 -3.24
CA ILE A 46 20.76 7.12 -2.75
C ILE A 46 19.87 6.57 -1.63
N ALA A 47 19.46 7.43 -0.69
CA ALA A 47 18.51 7.06 0.36
C ALA A 47 17.17 6.61 -0.22
N PHE A 48 16.70 7.24 -1.29
CA PHE A 48 15.47 6.87 -1.97
C PHE A 48 15.57 5.48 -2.64
N ILE A 49 16.70 5.16 -3.28
CA ILE A 49 16.96 3.83 -3.85
C ILE A 49 17.03 2.77 -2.75
N ALA A 50 17.71 3.07 -1.62
CA ALA A 50 17.74 2.15 -0.48
C ALA A 50 16.32 1.88 0.06
N GLY A 51 15.49 2.92 0.17
CA GLY A 51 14.08 2.79 0.52
C GLY A 51 13.30 1.92 -0.47
N ALA A 52 13.53 2.07 -1.77
CA ALA A 52 12.90 1.25 -2.80
C ALA A 52 13.23 -0.24 -2.65
N VAL A 53 14.47 -0.58 -2.27
CA VAL A 53 14.88 -1.96 -1.99
C VAL A 53 14.10 -2.53 -0.80
N VAL A 54 14.00 -1.77 0.30
CA VAL A 54 13.25 -2.18 1.52
C VAL A 54 11.77 -2.39 1.22
N VAL A 55 11.16 -1.46 0.48
CA VAL A 55 9.76 -1.57 0.05
C VAL A 55 9.56 -2.76 -0.90
N GLY A 56 10.56 -3.09 -1.73
CA GLY A 56 10.57 -4.29 -2.59
C GLY A 56 10.28 -5.57 -1.81
N PHE A 57 11.03 -5.83 -0.74
CA PHE A 57 10.80 -7.00 0.13
C PHE A 57 9.42 -7.01 0.76
N SER A 58 8.94 -5.83 1.17
CA SER A 58 7.61 -5.68 1.76
C SER A 58 6.52 -6.01 0.74
N SER A 59 6.60 -5.42 -0.47
CA SER A 59 5.65 -5.64 -1.56
C SER A 59 5.57 -7.11 -1.98
N TYR A 60 6.69 -7.83 -2.04
CA TYR A 60 6.71 -9.25 -2.34
C TYR A 60 5.89 -10.06 -1.33
N SER A 61 6.07 -9.77 -0.04
CA SER A 61 5.32 -10.41 1.03
C SER A 61 3.82 -10.12 0.92
N TYR A 62 3.47 -8.87 0.61
CA TYR A 62 2.09 -8.44 0.37
C TYR A 62 1.45 -9.14 -0.84
N VAL A 63 2.16 -9.28 -1.95
CA VAL A 63 1.67 -9.97 -3.15
C VAL A 63 1.38 -11.44 -2.86
N LYS A 64 2.31 -12.14 -2.21
CA LYS A 64 2.15 -13.55 -1.87
C LYS A 64 0.97 -13.77 -0.92
N PHE A 65 0.80 -12.90 0.07
CA PHE A 65 -0.27 -13.00 1.04
C PHE A 65 -1.65 -12.60 0.46
N SER A 66 -1.71 -11.53 -0.35
CA SER A 66 -2.92 -11.14 -1.10
C SER A 66 -3.42 -12.25 -2.02
N ASN A 67 -2.50 -12.96 -2.69
CA ASN A 67 -2.86 -14.07 -3.56
C ASN A 67 -3.39 -15.28 -2.77
N ALA A 68 -2.84 -15.56 -1.59
CA ALA A 68 -3.32 -16.63 -0.71
C ALA A 68 -4.67 -16.30 -0.04
N TYR A 69 -4.89 -15.02 0.30
CA TYR A 69 -6.08 -14.55 1.02
C TYR A 69 -6.70 -13.31 0.34
N PRO A 70 -7.33 -13.47 -0.84
CA PRO A 70 -7.88 -12.34 -1.58
C PRO A 70 -9.02 -11.68 -0.81
N SER A 71 -8.83 -10.43 -0.42
CA SER A 71 -9.88 -9.64 0.24
C SER A 71 -9.67 -8.14 0.08
N SER A 72 -10.77 -7.40 0.07
CA SER A 72 -10.81 -5.93 0.10
C SER A 72 -10.40 -5.30 1.45
N GLY A 73 -10.08 -6.10 2.48
CA GLY A 73 -9.77 -5.61 3.83
C GLY A 73 -8.30 -5.27 4.08
N GLY A 74 -7.42 -5.51 3.11
CA GLY A 74 -5.99 -5.18 3.18
C GLY A 74 -5.28 -5.75 4.41
N VAL A 75 -4.39 -4.94 5.00
CA VAL A 75 -3.51 -5.31 6.13
C VAL A 75 -4.30 -5.78 7.35
N ALA A 76 -5.44 -5.16 7.65
CA ALA A 76 -6.28 -5.53 8.80
C ALA A 76 -6.74 -7.00 8.72
N LYS A 77 -7.03 -7.47 7.51
CA LYS A 77 -7.40 -8.87 7.26
C LYS A 77 -6.20 -9.81 7.36
N PHE A 78 -5.01 -9.32 7.04
CA PHE A 78 -3.78 -10.09 7.18
C PHE A 78 -3.44 -10.28 8.66
N LEU A 79 -3.57 -9.23 9.45
CA LEU A 79 -3.32 -9.27 10.89
C LEU A 79 -4.34 -10.14 11.62
N THR A 80 -5.64 -10.03 11.31
CA THR A 80 -6.65 -10.93 11.90
C THR A 80 -6.43 -12.40 11.53
N LYS A 81 -5.88 -12.67 10.33
CA LYS A 81 -5.49 -14.04 9.93
C LYS A 81 -4.23 -14.54 10.63
N ALA A 82 -3.26 -13.67 10.89
CA ALA A 82 -2.01 -14.03 11.55
C ALA A 82 -2.15 -14.16 13.08
N TYR A 83 -2.96 -13.29 13.72
CA TYR A 83 -2.97 -13.12 15.19
C TYR A 83 -4.31 -13.42 15.86
N LEU A 84 -5.27 -14.02 15.14
CA LEU A 84 -6.66 -14.25 15.58
C LEU A 84 -7.45 -12.94 15.87
N PRO A 85 -8.79 -12.98 15.87
CA PRO A 85 -9.64 -11.79 16.03
C PRO A 85 -9.48 -11.05 17.38
N GLY A 86 -8.84 -11.66 18.38
CA GLY A 86 -8.72 -11.11 19.73
C GLY A 86 -7.45 -10.28 20.00
N ALA A 87 -6.51 -10.21 19.06
CA ALA A 87 -5.24 -9.49 19.24
C ALA A 87 -5.27 -8.03 18.72
N LEU A 88 -6.33 -7.64 18.02
CA LEU A 88 -6.54 -6.29 17.47
C LEU A 88 -7.74 -5.65 18.20
N ALA A 89 -7.57 -5.33 19.47
CA ALA A 89 -8.52 -4.57 20.28
C ALA A 89 -8.08 -3.11 20.38
#